data_AF-A0A398ALS1-F1
#
_entry.id   AF-A0A398ALS1-F1
#
_cell.length_a   1.000
_cell.length_b   1.000
_cell.length_c   1.000
_cell.angle_alpha   90.00
_cell.angle_beta   90.00
_cell.angle_gamma   90.00
#
_symmetry.space_group_name_H-M   'P 1'
#
loop_
_entity.id
_entity.type
_entity.pdbx_description
1 polymer ?
#
loop_
_entity_poly.entity_id
_entity_poly.type
_entity_poly.pdbx_seq_one_letter_code
_entity_poly.pdbx_strand_id
1 'polypeptide(L)'
;MTKGTWSFGKRRNKSHTLCVRCGRRSFHIQKSCCSTCAYPAARKRTYNWSVKAIRRKTTGTGTIRYLRNVPHRFKTISEKVPKLSQRTRQRLHHLKLLF
;
A
#
# COMPACT_ATOMS: atom_id res chain seq x y z
N MET A 1 -4.73 43.89 18.41
CA MET A 1 -4.58 42.69 17.54
C MET A 1 -5.85 41.87 17.62
N THR A 2 -6.77 42.00 16.65
CA THR A 2 -8.09 41.36 16.70
C THR A 2 -8.05 39.95 16.09
N LYS A 3 -8.56 38.95 16.82
CA LYS A 3 -8.74 37.58 16.30
C LYS A 3 -9.99 37.54 15.39
N GLY A 4 -10.16 36.46 14.63
CA GLY A 4 -11.36 36.27 13.81
C GLY A 4 -11.27 37.01 12.46
N THR A 5 -12.37 37.63 12.03
CA THR A 5 -12.59 38.17 10.67
C THR A 5 -11.42 39.00 10.13
N TRP A 6 -10.92 39.95 10.93
CA TRP A 6 -9.79 40.81 10.58
C TRP A 6 -8.49 40.04 10.26
N SER A 7 -8.29 38.88 10.88
CA SER A 7 -7.11 38.03 10.65
C SER A 7 -7.25 37.09 9.45
N PHE A 8 -8.48 36.70 9.05
CA PHE A 8 -8.72 35.78 7.95
C PHE A 8 -8.41 36.41 6.58
N GLY A 9 -8.64 37.72 6.40
CA GLY A 9 -8.36 38.44 5.15
C GLY A 9 -6.89 38.36 4.72
N LYS A 10 -5.96 38.12 5.66
CA LYS A 10 -4.51 38.04 5.39
C LYS A 10 -4.04 36.62 4.97
N ARG A 11 -4.91 35.61 4.90
CA ARG A 11 -4.55 34.19 4.66
C ARG A 11 -4.32 33.83 3.18
N ARG A 12 -3.44 34.57 2.51
CA ARG A 12 -3.05 34.35 1.10
C ARG A 12 -1.98 33.27 0.92
N ASN A 13 -1.05 33.16 1.86
CA ASN A 13 0.04 32.18 1.79
C ASN A 13 -0.48 30.76 2.06
N LYS A 14 0.00 29.77 1.29
CA LYS A 14 -0.41 28.37 1.42
C LYS A 14 0.71 27.55 2.02
N SER A 15 0.41 26.84 3.11
CA SER A 15 1.35 25.90 3.71
C SER A 15 1.31 24.53 3.03
N HIS A 16 0.13 24.12 2.54
CA HIS A 16 -0.11 22.79 1.98
C HIS A 16 -0.55 22.80 0.50
N THR A 17 0.12 21.98 -0.31
CA THR A 17 -0.19 21.72 -1.72
C THR A 17 -0.48 20.23 -1.96
N LEU A 18 -0.84 19.88 -3.20
CA LEU A 18 -1.09 18.50 -3.61
C LEU A 18 0.20 17.67 -3.54
N CYS A 19 0.11 16.49 -2.95
CA CYS A 19 1.22 15.54 -2.89
C CYS A 19 1.19 14.59 -4.08
N VAL A 20 2.31 14.46 -4.79
CA VAL A 20 2.47 13.57 -5.96
C VAL A 20 2.13 12.11 -5.63
N ARG A 21 2.55 11.60 -4.47
CA ARG A 21 2.34 10.19 -4.09
C ARG A 21 0.89 9.84 -3.75
N CYS A 22 0.19 10.72 -3.03
CA CYS A 22 -1.12 10.40 -2.45
C CYS A 22 -2.30 11.22 -2.99
N GLY A 23 -2.04 12.21 -3.85
CA GLY A 23 -3.08 13.06 -4.46
C GLY A 23 -3.84 13.96 -3.47
N ARG A 24 -3.39 14.04 -2.20
CA ARG A 24 -4.04 14.86 -1.16
C ARG A 24 -3.32 16.19 -0.99
N ARG A 25 -4.07 17.25 -0.64
CA ARG A 25 -3.53 18.56 -0.26
C ARG A 25 -2.91 18.50 1.13
N SER A 26 -1.73 17.88 1.21
CA SER A 26 -1.05 17.57 2.47
C SER A 26 0.46 17.75 2.39
N PHE A 27 0.99 18.13 1.23
CA PHE A 27 2.42 18.38 1.06
C PHE A 27 2.76 19.75 1.66
N HIS A 28 3.59 19.79 2.69
CA HIS A 28 4.03 21.03 3.32
C HIS A 28 5.17 21.64 2.51
N ILE A 29 4.99 22.86 2.00
CA ILE A 29 5.96 23.50 1.09
C ILE A 29 7.30 23.77 1.80
N GLN A 30 7.27 24.46 2.94
CA GLN A 30 8.51 24.85 3.64
C GLN A 30 9.30 23.66 4.20
N LYS A 31 8.58 22.62 4.69
CA LYS A 31 9.19 21.43 5.30
C LYS A 31 9.41 20.30 4.28
N SER A 32 9.04 20.52 3.03
CA SER A 32 9.13 19.56 1.93
C SER A 32 8.65 18.15 2.31
N CYS A 33 7.57 18.04 3.09
CA CYS A 33 7.13 16.76 3.65
C CYS A 33 5.59 16.63 3.66
N CYS A 34 5.08 15.47 3.25
CA CYS A 34 3.65 15.19 3.24
C CYS A 34 3.13 14.68 4.59
N SER A 35 2.16 15.38 5.18
CA SER A 35 1.53 14.96 6.43
C SER A 35 0.66 13.71 6.31
N THR A 36 0.25 13.29 5.10
CA THR A 36 -0.54 12.06 4.91
C THR A 36 0.33 10.83 4.73
N CYS A 37 1.32 10.89 3.84
CA CYS A 37 2.07 9.72 3.36
C CYS A 37 3.58 9.80 3.63
N ALA A 38 4.06 10.89 4.24
CA ALA A 38 5.47 11.19 4.50
C ALA A 38 6.38 11.26 3.26
N TYR A 39 5.85 11.49 2.05
CA TYR A 39 6.70 11.85 0.90
C TYR A 39 7.62 13.02 1.29
N PRO A 40 8.95 12.93 1.09
CA PRO A 40 9.70 12.01 0.22
C PRO A 40 10.11 10.65 0.81
N ALA A 41 9.92 10.38 2.10
CA ALA A 41 10.38 9.16 2.77
C ALA A 41 9.97 7.88 2.02
N ALA A 42 10.84 6.86 2.02
CA ALA A 42 10.60 5.60 1.31
C ALA A 42 9.36 4.86 1.84
N ARG A 43 9.22 4.80 3.17
CA ARG A 43 8.07 4.15 3.83
C ARG A 43 6.87 5.08 3.86
N LYS A 44 5.68 4.51 3.64
CA LYS A 44 4.41 5.24 3.80
C LYS A 44 4.11 5.45 5.28
N ARG A 45 3.70 6.67 5.63
CA ARG A 45 3.27 7.03 7.00
C ARG A 45 1.98 6.32 7.42
N THR A 46 2.05 5.55 8.51
CA THR A 46 0.91 4.89 9.17
C THR A 46 1.08 4.93 10.68
N TYR A 47 -0.01 5.11 11.43
CA TYR A 47 0.00 5.01 12.89
C TYR A 47 -1.14 4.12 13.34
N ASN A 48 -0.84 3.23 14.30
CA ASN A 48 -1.79 2.25 14.80
C ASN A 48 -2.94 2.89 15.57
N TRP A 49 -2.72 4.05 16.20
CA TRP A 49 -3.77 4.82 16.87
C TRP A 49 -4.82 5.40 15.90
N SER A 50 -4.57 5.42 14.59
CA SER A 50 -5.49 5.98 13.59
C SER A 50 -6.11 4.91 12.69
N VAL A 51 -6.99 4.07 13.25
CA VAL A 51 -7.65 2.95 12.55
C VAL A 51 -8.37 3.40 11.28
N LYS A 52 -9.15 4.50 11.35
CA LYS A 52 -9.87 5.04 10.19
C LYS A 52 -8.94 5.53 9.08
N ALA A 53 -7.76 6.05 9.43
CA ALA A 53 -6.77 6.48 8.45
C ALA A 53 -6.09 5.31 7.74
N ILE A 54 -5.87 4.20 8.46
CA ILE A 54 -5.39 2.94 7.88
C ILE A 54 -6.42 2.42 6.86
N ARG A 55 -7.69 2.27 7.25
CA ARG A 55 -8.77 1.75 6.39
C ARG A 55 -8.95 2.51 5.07
N ARG A 56 -8.70 3.83 5.05
CA ARG A 56 -8.81 4.65 3.83
C ARG A 56 -7.68 4.45 2.81
N LYS A 57 -6.60 3.76 3.18
CA LYS A 57 -5.39 3.60 2.36
C LYS A 57 -4.99 2.13 2.14
N THR A 58 -5.67 1.19 2.79
CA THR A 58 -5.38 -0.24 2.70
C THR A 58 -5.55 -0.76 1.27
N THR A 59 -4.85 -1.85 0.99
CA THR A 59 -5.04 -2.66 -0.23
C THR A 59 -6.53 -3.01 -0.36
N GLY A 60 -7.12 -2.82 -1.53
CA GLY A 60 -8.59 -2.96 -1.70
C GLY A 60 -9.29 -1.70 -2.17
N THR A 61 -8.72 -0.51 -1.88
CA THR A 61 -9.42 0.77 -2.07
C THR A 61 -9.27 1.41 -3.47
N GLY A 62 -8.39 0.87 -4.32
CA GLY A 62 -8.08 1.42 -5.65
C GLY A 62 -8.31 0.41 -6.78
N THR A 63 -7.69 0.66 -7.94
CA THR A 63 -7.88 -0.17 -9.15
C THR A 63 -7.25 -1.57 -9.08
N ILE A 64 -6.30 -1.80 -8.18
CA ILE A 64 -5.65 -3.10 -7.87
C ILE A 64 -5.39 -3.97 -9.12
N ARG A 65 -4.77 -3.38 -10.14
CA ARG A 65 -4.63 -4.00 -11.48
C ARG A 65 -3.99 -5.39 -11.44
N TYR A 66 -2.95 -5.57 -10.64
CA TYR A 66 -2.24 -6.84 -10.52
C TYR A 66 -2.96 -7.81 -9.58
N LEU A 67 -3.16 -7.43 -8.30
CA LEU A 67 -3.67 -8.36 -7.29
C LEU A 67 -5.10 -8.84 -7.57
N ARG A 68 -5.90 -8.13 -8.37
CA ARG A 68 -7.24 -8.57 -8.77
C ARG A 68 -7.21 -9.88 -9.56
N ASN A 69 -6.22 -10.03 -10.43
CA ASN A 69 -6.09 -11.20 -11.31
C ASN A 69 -5.25 -12.32 -10.68
N VAL A 70 -4.57 -12.03 -9.57
CA VAL A 70 -3.68 -12.98 -8.88
C VAL A 70 -4.42 -14.25 -8.44
N PRO A 71 -5.61 -14.21 -7.79
CA PRO A 71 -6.35 -15.42 -7.44
C PRO A 71 -6.72 -16.30 -8.64
N HIS A 72 -7.13 -15.68 -9.76
CA HIS A 72 -7.45 -16.40 -10.99
C HIS A 72 -6.21 -17.08 -11.60
N ARG A 73 -5.07 -16.38 -11.61
CA ARG A 73 -3.79 -16.97 -12.02
C ARG A 73 -3.36 -18.11 -11.11
N PHE A 74 -3.47 -17.94 -9.79
CA PHE A 74 -3.16 -19.00 -8.84
C PHE A 74 -4.01 -20.25 -9.05
N LYS A 75 -5.31 -20.10 -9.30
CA LYS A 75 -6.20 -21.24 -9.63
C LYS A 75 -5.73 -21.97 -10.88
N THR A 76 -5.54 -21.26 -11.98
CA THR A 76 -5.10 -21.85 -13.26
C THR A 76 -3.72 -22.51 -13.18
N ILE A 77 -2.77 -21.90 -12.46
CA ILE A 77 -1.44 -22.49 -12.24
C ILE A 77 -1.55 -23.74 -11.36
N SER A 78 -2.33 -23.71 -10.28
CA SER A 78 -2.50 -24.85 -9.37
C SER A 78 -3.20 -26.04 -10.03
N GLU A 79 -4.05 -25.77 -11.02
CA GLU A 79 -4.71 -26.79 -11.85
C GLU A 79 -3.78 -27.34 -12.96
N LYS A 80 -2.92 -26.50 -13.55
CA LYS A 80 -2.01 -26.89 -14.65
C LYS A 80 -0.70 -27.53 -14.20
N VAL A 81 -0.22 -27.26 -12.98
CA VAL A 81 0.94 -27.96 -12.42
C VAL A 81 0.49 -29.36 -12.05
N PRO A 82 1.01 -30.43 -12.70
CA PRO A 82 0.70 -31.78 -12.26
C PRO A 82 1.15 -31.90 -10.80
N LYS A 83 0.20 -32.15 -9.89
CA LYS A 83 0.55 -32.60 -8.53
C LYS A 83 1.45 -33.82 -8.72
N LEU A 84 2.68 -33.82 -8.19
CA LEU A 84 3.53 -35.02 -8.19
C LEU A 84 2.65 -36.19 -7.75
N SER A 85 2.49 -37.19 -8.62
CA SER A 85 1.69 -38.37 -8.30
C SER A 85 2.24 -39.00 -7.02
N GLN A 86 1.38 -39.56 -6.15
CA GLN A 86 1.84 -40.21 -4.92
C GLN A 86 2.94 -41.25 -5.19
N ARG A 87 2.91 -41.91 -6.36
CA ARG A 87 3.95 -42.84 -6.84
C ARG A 87 5.31 -42.19 -7.08
N THR A 88 5.37 -40.96 -7.63
CA THR A 88 6.65 -40.24 -7.81
C THR A 88 7.22 -39.76 -6.48
N ARG A 89 6.39 -39.42 -5.49
CA ARG A 89 6.84 -39.17 -4.11
C ARG A 89 7.39 -40.43 -3.42
N GLN A 90 6.69 -41.56 -3.51
CA GLN A 90 7.13 -42.83 -2.91
C GLN A 90 8.45 -43.33 -3.53
N ARG A 91 8.61 -43.24 -4.85
CA ARG A 91 9.88 -43.59 -5.53
C ARG A 91 11.06 -42.71 -5.09
N LEU A 92 10.86 -41.40 -4.96
CA LEU A 92 11.91 -40.49 -4.48
C LEU A 92 12.27 -40.72 -3.01
N HIS A 93 11.32 -41.13 -2.18
CA HIS A 93 11.58 -41.54 -0.80
C HIS A 93 12.36 -42.85 -0.74
N HIS A 94 12.01 -43.83 -1.58
CA HIS A 94 12.71 -45.11 -1.66
C HIS A 94 14.14 -44.98 -2.24
N LEU A 95 14.36 -44.10 -3.21
CA LEU A 95 15.69 -43.82 -3.76
C LEU A 95 16.59 -43.04 -2.78
N LYS A 96 16.00 -42.20 -1.91
CA LYS A 96 16.70 -41.52 -0.79
C LYS A 96 17.07 -42.46 0.37
N LEU A 97 16.51 -43.66 0.42
CA LEU A 97 16.85 -44.69 1.40
C LEU A 97 17.85 -45.71 0.84
N LEU A 98 18.17 -45.64 -0.46
CA LEU A 98 19.10 -46.52 -1.16
C LEU A 98 20.48 -45.86 -1.42
N PHE A 99 20.62 -44.58 -1.07
CA PHE A 99 21.87 -43.85 -0.90
C PHE A 99 21.91 -43.33 0.54
#